data_AF-A0A852IWB5-F1
#
_entry.id   AF-A0A852IWB5-F1
#
_cell.length_a   1.000
_cell.length_b   1.000
_cell.length_c   1.000
_cell.angle_alpha   90.00
_cell.angle_beta   90.00
_cell.angle_gamma   90.00
#
_symmetry.space_group_name_H-M   'P 1'
#
loop_
_entity.id
_entity.type
_entity.pdbx_description
1 polymer ?
#
loop_
_entity_poly.entity_id
_entity_poly.type
_entity_poly.pdbx_seq_one_letter_code
_entity_poly.pdbx_strand_id
1 'polypeptide(L)' 'LPAPQNKSQRPGPEKKRGDLGLPKMEATQAYNGIPPPPGTMGPALRLSPGDVLEVTVAEAEQLWWQVGTGGGAG' A
#
# COMPACT_ATOMS: atom_id res chain seq x y z
N LEU A 1 30.65 10.31 -37.92
CA LEU A 1 29.87 9.74 -36.80
C LEU A 1 28.38 9.88 -37.12
N PRO A 2 27.56 8.82 -37.00
CA PRO A 2 26.13 8.97 -36.77
C PRO A 2 25.73 8.48 -35.36
N ALA A 3 24.78 9.17 -34.74
CA ALA A 3 24.30 8.93 -33.38
C ALA A 3 23.47 7.63 -33.26
N PRO A 4 23.51 6.93 -32.11
CA PRO A 4 22.61 5.78 -31.90
C PRO A 4 21.17 6.25 -31.68
N GLN A 5 20.25 5.64 -32.44
CA GLN A 5 18.82 5.88 -32.40
C GLN A 5 18.22 5.34 -31.09
N ASN A 6 17.52 6.21 -30.35
CA ASN A 6 16.66 5.86 -29.23
C ASN A 6 15.42 5.12 -29.76
N LYS A 7 15.38 3.80 -29.56
CA LYS A 7 14.21 2.96 -29.80
C LYS A 7 14.02 2.02 -28.61
N SER A 8 13.34 2.50 -27.58
CA SER A 8 12.38 1.72 -26.80
C SER A 8 11.62 2.63 -25.84
N GLN A 9 10.93 3.64 -26.38
CA GLN A 9 9.68 4.06 -25.75
C GLN A 9 8.65 3.00 -26.13
N ARG A 10 8.49 1.98 -25.27
CA ARG A 10 7.26 1.19 -25.26
C ARG A 10 6.28 2.00 -24.41
N PRO A 11 5.23 2.63 -24.97
CA PRO A 11 4.12 3.07 -24.16
C PRO A 11 3.45 1.79 -23.67
N GLY A 12 3.77 1.36 -22.44
CA GLY A 12 2.87 0.46 -21.72
C GLY A 12 1.51 1.16 -21.59
N PRO A 13 0.39 0.42 -21.52
CA PRO A 13 -0.91 1.04 -21.36
C PRO A 13 -0.85 1.93 -20.12
N GLU A 14 -1.01 3.24 -20.31
CA GLU A 14 -1.17 4.23 -19.25
C GLU A 14 -2.53 3.99 -18.60
N LYS A 15 -2.65 2.88 -17.84
CA LYS A 15 -3.73 2.71 -16.89
C LYS A 15 -3.56 3.85 -15.90
N LYS A 16 -4.49 4.81 -15.94
CA LYS A 16 -4.52 5.94 -15.00
C LYS A 16 -4.30 5.38 -13.61
N ARG A 17 -3.24 5.83 -12.93
CA ARG A 17 -2.82 5.32 -11.62
C ARG A 17 -3.95 5.28 -10.58
N GLY A 18 -5.01 6.10 -10.78
CA GLY A 18 -6.20 6.14 -9.93
C GLY A 18 -7.21 5.00 -10.11
N ASP A 19 -7.07 4.10 -11.08
CA ASP A 19 -8.03 2.99 -11.32
C ASP A 19 -7.57 1.66 -10.69
N LEU A 20 -6.34 1.58 -10.18
CA LEU A 20 -5.74 0.33 -9.67
C LEU A 20 -6.06 0.03 -8.20
N GLY A 21 -6.83 0.89 -7.52
CA GLY A 21 -7.10 0.80 -6.08
C GLY A 21 -5.90 1.21 -5.22
N LEU A 22 -6.11 1.31 -3.91
CA LEU A 22 -5.03 1.52 -2.95
C LEU A 22 -4.10 0.30 -2.90
N PRO A 23 -2.81 0.47 -2.54
CA PRO A 23 -1.90 -0.64 -2.35
C PRO A 23 -2.46 -1.66 -1.34
N LYS A 24 -2.46 -2.94 -1.70
CA LYS A 24 -2.88 -4.03 -0.82
C LYS A 24 -1.68 -4.71 -0.19
N MET A 25 -1.76 -5.01 1.10
CA MET A 25 -0.75 -5.75 1.83
C MET A 25 -1.37 -6.86 2.64
N GLU A 26 -0.68 -8.00 2.71
CA GLU A 26 -1.06 -9.14 3.54
C GLU A 26 -0.26 -9.12 4.84
N ALA A 27 -0.94 -9.32 5.98
CA ALA A 27 -0.29 -9.52 7.25
C ALA A 27 0.40 -10.89 7.29
N THR A 28 1.70 -10.91 7.55
CA THR A 28 2.47 -12.17 7.67
C THR A 28 2.53 -12.70 9.09
N GLN A 29 2.22 -11.85 10.07
CA GLN A 29 2.28 -12.17 11.49
C GLN A 29 1.02 -11.63 12.19
N ALA A 30 0.63 -12.31 13.27
CA ALA A 30 -0.44 -11.82 14.12
C ALA A 30 0.01 -10.55 14.86
N TYR A 31 -0.89 -9.57 14.96
CA TYR A 31 -0.68 -8.36 15.73
C TYR A 31 -1.92 -8.11 16.58
N ASN A 32 -1.76 -8.10 17.89
CA ASN A 32 -2.87 -7.97 18.83
C ASN A 32 -3.08 -6.53 19.33
N GLY A 33 -2.39 -5.57 18.71
CA GLY A 33 -2.38 -4.16 19.10
C GLY A 33 -1.16 -3.73 19.93
N ILE A 34 -0.14 -4.59 20.08
CA ILE A 34 1.06 -4.32 20.89
C ILE A 34 2.34 -4.48 20.06
N PRO A 35 3.25 -3.49 20.07
CA PRO A 35 3.10 -2.17 20.72
C PRO A 35 1.96 -1.36 20.08
N PRO A 36 1.32 -0.41 20.77
CA PRO A 36 0.29 0.43 20.16
C PRO A 36 0.91 1.47 19.21
N PRO A 37 0.18 1.91 18.17
CA PRO A 37 0.60 3.03 17.34
C PRO A 37 0.59 4.35 18.12
N PRO A 38 1.29 5.40 17.64
CA PRO A 38 1.20 6.74 18.19
C PRO A 38 -0.25 7.24 18.18
N GLY A 39 -0.67 7.93 19.24
CA GLY A 39 -2.07 8.34 19.43
C GLY A 39 -2.65 9.24 18.32
N THR A 40 -1.81 9.85 17.48
CA THR A 40 -2.22 10.64 16.31
C THR A 40 -2.61 9.79 15.10
N MET A 41 -2.32 8.49 15.09
CA MET A 41 -2.56 7.58 13.97
C MET A 41 -3.86 6.77 14.09
N GLY A 42 -4.60 6.93 15.20
CA GLY A 42 -5.85 6.22 15.45
C GLY A 42 -5.65 4.90 16.23
N PRO A 43 -6.69 4.06 16.31
CA PRO A 43 -6.67 2.87 17.13
C PRO A 43 -5.76 1.78 16.56
N ALA A 44 -5.18 0.96 17.45
CA ALA A 44 -4.45 -0.23 17.07
C ALA A 44 -5.36 -1.25 16.37
N LEU A 45 -4.87 -1.84 15.28
CA LEU A 45 -5.56 -2.90 14.57
C LEU A 45 -5.30 -4.26 15.22
N ARG A 46 -6.21 -5.20 14.98
CA ARG A 46 -6.00 -6.62 15.28
C ARG A 46 -5.86 -7.35 13.96
N LEU A 47 -4.72 -7.98 13.75
CA LEU A 47 -4.37 -8.67 12.51
C LEU A 47 -4.10 -10.14 12.78
N SER A 48 -4.56 -10.98 11.86
CA SER A 48 -4.19 -12.39 11.72
C SER A 48 -3.34 -12.58 10.47
N PRO A 49 -2.46 -13.60 10.43
CA PRO A 49 -1.76 -13.94 9.19
C PRO A 49 -2.76 -14.21 8.05
N GLY A 50 -2.54 -13.60 6.89
CA GLY A 50 -3.42 -13.68 5.73
C GLY A 50 -4.44 -12.55 5.61
N ASP A 51 -4.57 -11.67 6.61
CA ASP A 51 -5.42 -10.48 6.50
C ASP A 51 -4.88 -9.55 5.41
N VAL A 52 -5.74 -9.18 4.45
CA VAL A 52 -5.38 -8.24 3.36
C VAL A 52 -5.97 -6.86 3.66
N LEU A 53 -5.10 -5.86 3.69
CA LEU A 53 -5.39 -4.49 4.09
C LEU A 53 -5.04 -3.51 2.97
N GLU A 54 -5.81 -2.44 2.84
CA GLU A 54 -5.52 -1.37 1.88
C GLU A 54 -4.76 -0.25 2.58
N VAL A 55 -3.52 0.00 2.16
CA VAL A 55 -2.67 1.04 2.74
C VAL A 55 -3.14 2.41 2.27
N THR A 56 -3.50 3.28 3.22
CA THR A 56 -4.00 4.63 2.96
C THR A 56 -2.92 5.68 3.18
N VAL A 57 -2.08 5.53 4.20
CA VAL A 57 -0.97 6.43 4.53
C VAL A 57 0.23 5.61 4.98
N ALA A 58 1.36 5.76 4.28
CA ALA A 58 2.62 5.10 4.61
C ALA A 58 3.81 6.01 4.29
N GLU A 59 4.39 6.61 5.33
CA GLU A 59 5.65 7.35 5.22
C GLU A 59 6.81 6.39 5.47
N ALA A 60 7.88 6.49 4.66
CA ALA A 60 8.99 5.53 4.67
C ALA A 60 9.78 5.55 5.99
N GLU A 61 9.81 6.70 6.64
CA GLU A 61 10.50 6.96 7.90
C GLU A 61 9.65 6.62 9.12
N GLN A 62 8.35 6.34 8.94
CA GLN A 62 7.46 5.96 10.02
C GLN A 62 7.37 4.45 10.18
N LEU A 63 7.40 4.02 11.44
CA LEU A 63 7.16 2.62 11.83
C LEU A 63 5.69 2.19 11.72
N TRP A 64 4.78 3.16 11.64
CA TRP A 64 3.34 2.95 11.69
C TRP A 64 2.67 3.53 10.46
N TRP A 65 1.76 2.75 9.87
CA TRP A 65 1.00 3.10 8.68
C TRP A 65 -0.51 3.00 8.97
N GLN A 66 -1.29 3.78 8.25
CA GLN A 66 -2.75 3.72 8.29
C GLN A 66 -3.24 2.81 7.18
N VAL A 67 -4.17 1.92 7.52
CA VAL A 67 -4.77 1.00 6.58
C VAL A 67 -6.29 1.01 6.73
N GLY A 68 -6.99 0.86 5.60
CA GLY A 68 -8.42 0.61 5.55
C GLY A 68 -8.69 -0.89 5.44
N THR A 69 -9.75 -1.35 6.09
CA THR A 69 -10.37 -2.62 5.74
C THR A 69 -11.11 -2.37 4.42
N GLY A 70 -10.58 -2.87 3.29
CA GLY A 70 -11.13 -2.62 1.96
C GLY A 70 -12.65 -2.83 1.94
N GLY A 71 -13.38 -1.71 1.88
CA GLY A 71 -14.83 -1.70 1.78
C GLY A 71 -15.22 -2.04 0.35
N GLY A 72 -15.29 -3.33 0.04
CA GLY A 72 -16.16 -3.77 -1.05
C GLY A 72 -17.60 -3.53 -0.61
N ALA A 73 -18.08 -2.30 -0.78
CA ALA A 73 -19.51 -2.05 -0.84
C ALA A 73 -20.04 -2.81 -2.06
N GLY A 74 -20.69 -3.95 -1.80
CA GLY A 74 -21.71 -4.48 -2.71
C GLY A 74 -22.98 -3.64 -2.64
#